data_AF-A0A9E1RA88-F1
#
_entry.id   AF-A0A9E1RA88-F1
#
_cell.length_a   1.000
_cell.length_b   1.000
_cell.length_c   1.000
_cell.angle_alpha   90.00
_cell.angle_beta   90.00
_cell.angle_gamma   90.00
#
_symmetry.space_group_name_H-M   'P 1'
#
loop_
_entity.id
_entity.type
_entity.pdbx_description
1 polymer ?
#
loop_
_entity_poly.entity_id
_entity_poly.type
_entity_poly.pdbx_seq_one_letter_code
_entity_poly.pdbx_strand_id
1 'polypeptide(L)'
;MLKQQEFTAWNPGLSANLPRELSALETIFQAPNVYTHYDEVQEIASLTGLKPEHLVGFTAKRLVMHELIVRVGANIHIPEAEHEEDLGINFRHIANGILDQHIAPLYDHIEHEFHSLSLSVKREVDRLLSEEVMLDAKVIAPIKKSLWPWGKKKTITPCPLSSEEIQFKAINQLKKTGLALADPLLKAVYKSSYQILGSVASTRGLIGNDQGFMSRIICRHVLNNYGSFVIGQLIEPAIDAAVLAHEYQLIPRVDKPIIISLKGASAAGKSTLRPLLKKTMAQRGIASSLYGIISPDIWRRQLLDYESLGPHYKYSGRFTSNEVNIIDAKLDRYIRRKGQQDQTIPNILVDRFRFDSFSTEQVQKVLHGTYAKYAHIMYMYFVITPPEATVERGWIRGQQRGRYKSVEDFLGHSVEAYQGIPKLIFKWLAHTSPRYEFSFFDNSVAEGQFPLTSVIGNQKGMQVFDPMVFVNIERYQKINIYAQSLAQVYPSSKRMAIANNMTFFNQCLKRFPKVCFSVGQDSDPYLIVRQKTYTLPDPTLFDQQLEDPTLKILFEQILINRILR
;
A
#
# COMPACT_ATOMS: atom_id res chain seq x y z
N MET A 1 -0.49 42.55 19.13
CA MET A 1 0.18 41.27 19.46
C MET A 1 -0.85 40.15 19.38
N LEU A 2 -0.90 39.43 18.25
CA LEU A 2 -1.64 38.17 18.17
C LEU A 2 -0.94 37.17 19.09
N LYS A 3 -1.64 36.61 20.08
CA LYS A 3 -1.12 35.50 20.89
C LYS A 3 -0.66 34.42 19.90
N GLN A 4 0.62 34.08 19.90
CA GLN A 4 1.11 32.92 19.16
C GLN A 4 0.33 31.71 19.68
N GLN A 5 -0.48 31.11 18.82
CA GLN A 5 -1.27 29.95 19.17
C GLN A 5 -0.29 28.80 19.46
N GLU A 6 -0.26 28.34 20.70
CA GLU A 6 0.61 27.24 21.11
C GLU A 6 0.03 25.92 20.58
N PHE A 7 0.78 25.25 19.71
CA PHE A 7 0.38 23.98 19.14
C PHE A 7 0.84 22.82 20.01
N THR A 8 0.01 21.80 20.13
CA THR A 8 0.27 20.62 20.96
C THR A 8 0.01 19.34 20.16
N ALA A 9 0.32 18.17 20.74
CA ALA A 9 0.02 16.88 20.13
C ALA A 9 -1.47 16.71 19.80
N TRP A 10 -2.35 17.20 20.69
CA TRP A 10 -3.81 17.12 20.57
C TRP A 10 -4.42 18.32 19.82
N ASN A 11 -3.62 19.36 19.55
CA ASN A 11 -4.00 20.49 18.71
C ASN A 11 -2.82 20.91 17.80
N PRO A 12 -2.51 20.12 16.76
CA PRO A 12 -1.32 20.35 15.93
C PRO A 12 -1.48 21.53 14.97
N GLY A 13 -2.67 22.13 14.84
CA GLY A 13 -2.97 23.11 13.79
C GLY A 13 -3.06 22.49 12.41
N LEU A 14 -3.48 21.23 12.33
CA LEU A 14 -3.63 20.46 11.10
C LEU A 14 -5.01 19.82 11.02
N SER A 15 -5.56 19.82 9.82
CA SER A 15 -6.71 19.01 9.41
C SER A 15 -6.23 17.74 8.70
N ALA A 16 -7.01 16.65 8.79
CA ALA A 16 -6.71 15.41 8.06
C ALA A 16 -6.74 15.61 6.54
N ASN A 17 -7.72 16.37 6.06
CA ASN A 17 -7.78 16.80 4.67
C ASN A 17 -7.01 18.10 4.47
N LEU A 18 -6.38 18.22 3.31
CA LEU A 18 -5.77 19.47 2.87
C LEU A 18 -6.87 20.54 2.72
N PRO A 19 -6.70 21.75 3.30
CA PRO A 19 -7.58 22.87 3.01
C PRO A 19 -7.67 23.12 1.50
N ARG A 20 -8.86 23.48 1.01
CA ARG A 20 -9.12 23.63 -0.44
C ARG A 20 -8.14 24.59 -1.12
N GLU A 21 -7.77 25.66 -0.44
CA GLU A 21 -6.81 26.67 -0.90
C GLU A 21 -5.40 26.10 -1.10
N LEU A 22 -5.06 25.02 -0.40
CA LEU A 22 -3.75 24.37 -0.45
C LEU A 22 -3.75 23.13 -1.35
N SER A 23 -4.89 22.60 -1.77
CA SER A 23 -4.96 21.36 -2.56
C SER A 23 -4.20 21.44 -3.88
N ALA A 24 -4.17 22.61 -4.53
CA ALA A 24 -3.39 22.81 -5.76
C ALA A 24 -1.87 22.80 -5.51
N LEU A 25 -1.42 22.89 -4.25
CA LEU A 25 -0.02 22.84 -3.87
C LEU A 25 0.54 21.42 -3.73
N GLU A 26 -0.29 20.37 -3.86
CA GLU A 26 0.22 19.00 -3.91
C GLU A 26 1.18 18.81 -5.09
N THR A 27 2.19 17.96 -4.90
CA THR A 27 3.26 17.77 -5.89
C THR A 27 2.75 17.28 -7.25
N ILE A 28 1.62 16.56 -7.27
CA ILE A 28 0.96 16.07 -8.49
C ILE A 28 0.19 17.15 -9.26
N PHE A 29 0.16 18.40 -8.78
CA PHE A 29 -0.48 19.54 -9.46
C PHE A 29 0.48 20.71 -9.72
N GLN A 30 1.74 20.56 -9.32
CA GLN A 30 2.76 21.58 -9.54
C GLN A 30 3.23 21.61 -11.00
N ALA A 31 3.24 22.79 -11.61
CA ALA A 31 3.61 23.01 -13.01
C ALA A 31 4.90 22.31 -13.50
N PRO A 32 6.02 22.27 -12.75
CA PRO A 32 7.22 21.54 -13.21
C PRO A 32 7.03 20.02 -13.28
N ASN A 33 6.06 19.47 -12.55
CA ASN A 33 5.86 18.04 -12.40
C ASN A 33 4.84 17.47 -13.40
N VAL A 34 3.90 18.30 -13.87
CA VAL A 34 2.72 17.84 -14.63
C VAL A 34 2.30 18.82 -15.72
N TYR A 35 1.65 18.29 -16.76
CA TYR A 35 1.02 19.06 -17.83
C TYR A 35 -0.44 19.43 -17.53
N THR A 36 -1.00 18.96 -16.41
CA THR A 36 -2.40 19.12 -16.04
C THR A 36 -2.57 20.09 -14.88
N HIS A 37 -3.69 20.81 -14.84
CA HIS A 37 -4.03 21.71 -13.73
C HIS A 37 -4.97 21.04 -12.72
N TYR A 38 -4.95 21.53 -11.47
CA TYR A 38 -5.78 21.00 -10.38
C TYR A 38 -7.27 20.99 -10.74
N ASP A 39 -7.83 22.14 -11.15
CA ASP A 39 -9.26 22.28 -11.41
C ASP A 39 -9.73 21.37 -12.55
N GLU A 40 -8.95 21.26 -13.63
CA GLU A 40 -9.21 20.35 -14.75
C GLU A 40 -9.29 18.90 -14.26
N VAL A 41 -8.34 18.47 -13.41
CA VAL A 41 -8.32 17.10 -12.89
C VAL A 41 -9.51 16.84 -11.97
N GLN A 42 -9.88 17.78 -11.11
CA GLN A 42 -11.03 17.62 -10.22
C GLN A 42 -12.35 17.53 -11.00
N GLU A 43 -12.50 18.34 -12.05
CA GLU A 43 -13.65 18.27 -12.95
C GLU A 43 -13.71 16.89 -13.61
N ILE A 44 -12.62 16.43 -14.23
CA ILE A 44 -12.56 15.11 -14.87
C ILE A 44 -12.82 13.99 -13.85
N ALA A 45 -12.30 14.08 -12.63
CA ALA A 45 -12.54 13.10 -11.57
C ALA A 45 -14.04 13.00 -11.24
N SER A 46 -14.69 14.14 -11.05
CA SER A 46 -16.12 14.24 -10.76
C SER A 46 -16.98 13.66 -11.89
N LEU A 47 -16.52 13.88 -13.13
CA LEU A 47 -17.16 13.43 -14.35
C LEU A 47 -16.97 11.93 -14.63
N THR A 48 -15.86 11.33 -14.24
CA THR A 48 -15.47 9.96 -14.64
C THR A 48 -15.51 8.93 -13.51
N GLY A 49 -15.61 9.40 -12.26
CA GLY A 49 -15.48 8.58 -11.05
C GLY A 49 -14.05 8.07 -10.82
N LEU A 50 -13.09 8.48 -11.65
CA LEU A 50 -11.68 8.14 -11.48
C LEU A 50 -11.06 9.01 -10.40
N LYS A 51 -10.10 8.43 -9.68
CA LYS A 51 -9.32 9.20 -8.72
C LYS A 51 -8.42 10.21 -9.43
N PRO A 52 -8.18 11.40 -8.86
CA PRO A 52 -7.27 12.40 -9.40
C PRO A 52 -5.89 11.84 -9.78
N GLU A 53 -5.33 10.94 -8.96
CA GLU A 53 -4.02 10.31 -9.21
C GLU A 53 -3.92 9.56 -10.55
N HIS A 54 -5.05 9.10 -11.11
CA HIS A 54 -5.09 8.41 -12.40
C HIS A 54 -5.26 9.35 -13.59
N LEU A 55 -5.57 10.62 -13.35
CA LEU A 55 -5.95 11.61 -14.36
C LEU A 55 -4.88 12.67 -14.61
N VAL A 56 -3.98 12.86 -13.65
CA VAL A 56 -2.80 13.73 -13.76
C VAL A 56 -1.95 13.30 -14.96
N GLY A 57 -1.34 14.23 -15.69
CA GLY A 57 -0.38 13.91 -16.75
C GLY A 57 1.03 14.35 -16.37
N PHE A 58 1.91 13.42 -15.98
CA PHE A 58 3.28 13.77 -15.54
C PHE A 58 4.20 14.18 -16.70
N THR A 59 5.13 15.08 -16.43
CA THR A 59 6.23 15.41 -17.35
C THR A 59 7.23 14.26 -17.46
N ALA A 60 7.99 14.21 -18.56
CA ALA A 60 9.06 13.22 -18.73
C ALA A 60 10.08 13.30 -17.58
N LYS A 61 10.49 14.53 -17.22
CA LYS A 61 11.40 14.80 -16.09
C LYS A 61 10.86 14.28 -14.76
N ARG A 62 9.56 14.42 -14.49
CA ARG A 62 8.98 13.89 -13.26
C ARG A 62 8.89 12.36 -13.27
N LEU A 63 8.58 11.77 -14.42
CA LEU A 63 8.63 10.31 -14.58
C LEU A 63 10.04 9.74 -14.40
N VAL A 64 11.09 10.44 -14.84
CA VAL A 64 12.49 10.11 -14.54
C VAL A 64 12.71 10.04 -13.02
N MET A 65 12.26 11.05 -12.27
CA MET A 65 12.37 11.04 -10.80
C MET A 65 11.66 9.82 -10.19
N HIS A 66 10.46 9.48 -10.66
CA HIS A 66 9.73 8.31 -10.15
C HIS A 66 10.50 7.01 -10.42
N GLU A 67 11.00 6.84 -11.64
CA GLU A 67 11.71 5.64 -12.08
C GLU A 67 13.11 5.51 -11.46
N LEU A 68 13.76 6.64 -11.14
CA LEU A 68 15.00 6.68 -10.37
C LEU A 68 14.76 6.23 -8.92
N ILE A 69 13.75 6.79 -8.25
CA ILE A 69 13.37 6.38 -6.88
C ILE A 69 13.10 4.87 -6.83
N VAL A 70 12.38 4.34 -7.84
CA VAL A 70 12.09 2.91 -7.95
C VAL A 70 13.37 2.07 -8.08
N ARG A 71 14.32 2.46 -8.94
CA ARG A 71 15.56 1.68 -9.17
C ARG A 71 16.52 1.75 -8.00
N VAL A 72 16.72 2.93 -7.42
CA VAL A 72 17.56 3.08 -6.23
C VAL A 72 16.97 2.25 -5.08
N GLY A 73 15.67 2.36 -4.83
CA GLY A 73 15.01 1.62 -3.74
C GLY A 73 14.90 0.09 -3.96
N ALA A 74 14.96 -0.38 -5.21
CA ALA A 74 14.83 -1.81 -5.52
C ALA A 74 16.17 -2.53 -5.72
N ASN A 75 17.19 -1.84 -6.22
CA ASN A 75 18.43 -2.48 -6.70
C ASN A 75 19.67 -2.07 -5.92
N ILE A 76 19.71 -0.86 -5.33
CA ILE A 76 20.91 -0.34 -4.67
C ILE A 76 20.73 -0.52 -3.16
N HIS A 77 21.75 -1.07 -2.50
CA HIS A 77 21.79 -1.14 -1.06
C HIS A 77 22.02 0.28 -0.51
N ILE A 78 21.09 0.76 0.30
CA ILE A 78 21.17 2.05 0.96
C ILE A 78 21.70 1.79 2.37
N PRO A 79 22.90 2.25 2.73
CA PRO A 79 23.44 2.04 4.05
C PRO A 79 22.52 2.62 5.13
N GLU A 80 22.13 1.77 6.09
CA GLU A 80 21.55 2.23 7.36
C GLU A 80 22.68 2.70 8.27
N ALA A 81 22.63 3.95 8.72
CA ALA A 81 23.35 4.36 9.95
C ALA A 81 22.39 4.24 11.16
N GLU A 82 22.75 4.82 12.30
CA GLU A 82 22.06 4.57 13.57
C GLU A 82 20.60 5.05 13.58
N HIS A 83 20.21 5.95 12.66
CA HIS A 83 18.87 6.55 12.60
C HIS A 83 18.18 6.41 11.24
N GLU A 84 16.83 6.36 11.23
CA GLU A 84 16.01 6.31 10.00
C GLU A 84 16.26 7.51 9.08
N GLU A 85 16.64 8.66 9.64
CA GLU A 85 17.01 9.83 8.84
C GLU A 85 18.20 9.59 7.96
N ASP A 86 19.18 8.82 8.44
CA ASP A 86 20.39 8.52 7.69
C ASP A 86 20.06 7.72 6.45
N LEU A 87 19.07 6.82 6.53
CA LEU A 87 18.54 6.10 5.37
C LEU A 87 17.98 7.09 4.34
N GLY A 88 17.22 8.11 4.77
CA GLY A 88 16.68 9.14 3.90
C GLY A 88 17.74 10.10 3.34
N ILE A 89 18.77 10.44 4.12
CA ILE A 89 19.89 11.28 3.68
C ILE A 89 20.72 10.52 2.64
N ASN A 90 21.12 9.29 2.94
CA ASN A 90 21.90 8.43 2.03
C ASN A 90 21.12 8.14 0.74
N PHE A 91 19.82 7.87 0.84
CA PHE A 91 18.97 7.70 -0.34
C PHE A 91 19.00 8.93 -1.25
N ARG A 92 18.81 10.13 -0.69
CA ARG A 92 18.83 11.38 -1.46
C ARG A 92 20.21 11.68 -2.03
N HIS A 93 21.28 11.40 -1.28
CA HIS A 93 22.65 11.57 -1.77
C HIS A 93 22.92 10.70 -3.00
N ILE A 94 22.59 9.40 -2.93
CA ILE A 94 22.72 8.47 -4.06
C ILE A 94 21.83 8.92 -5.23
N ALA A 95 20.56 9.22 -4.97
CA ALA A 95 19.61 9.60 -6.02
C ALA A 95 20.06 10.89 -6.73
N ASN A 96 20.45 11.93 -6.00
CA ASN A 96 20.90 13.19 -6.59
C ASN A 96 22.23 13.02 -7.35
N GLY A 97 23.18 12.24 -6.82
CA GLY A 97 24.42 11.93 -7.54
C GLY A 97 24.18 11.27 -8.90
N ILE A 98 23.28 10.28 -8.95
CA ILE A 98 22.88 9.63 -10.20
C ILE A 98 22.14 10.62 -11.11
N LEU A 99 21.19 11.37 -10.56
CA LEU A 99 20.37 12.30 -11.32
C LEU A 99 21.21 13.38 -11.99
N ASP A 100 22.05 14.07 -11.22
CA ASP A 100 22.76 15.27 -11.67
C ASP A 100 23.94 14.93 -12.59
N GLN A 101 24.65 13.83 -12.33
CA GLN A 101 25.89 13.49 -13.05
C GLN A 101 25.68 12.55 -14.24
N HIS A 102 24.67 11.67 -14.19
CA HIS A 102 24.50 10.60 -15.18
C HIS A 102 23.20 10.71 -15.98
N ILE A 103 22.12 11.21 -15.39
CA ILE A 103 20.81 11.30 -16.08
C ILE A 103 20.57 12.70 -16.67
N ALA A 104 20.93 13.76 -15.96
CA ALA A 104 20.68 15.13 -16.40
C ALA A 104 21.25 15.46 -17.80
N PRO A 105 22.44 14.95 -18.18
CA PRO A 105 22.97 15.13 -19.54
C PRO A 105 22.11 14.50 -20.65
N LEU A 106 21.21 13.56 -20.30
CA LEU A 106 20.37 12.82 -21.25
C LEU A 106 18.95 13.43 -21.38
N TYR A 107 18.63 14.52 -20.68
CA TYR A 107 17.26 15.03 -20.62
C TYR A 107 16.66 15.36 -21.98
N ASP A 108 17.41 16.00 -22.87
CA ASP A 108 16.91 16.37 -24.20
C ASP A 108 16.51 15.11 -25.00
N HIS A 109 17.33 14.06 -24.92
CA HIS A 109 17.02 12.77 -25.54
C HIS A 109 15.80 12.10 -24.90
N ILE A 110 15.71 12.09 -23.56
CA ILE A 110 14.58 11.51 -22.84
C ILE A 110 13.27 12.24 -23.20
N GLU A 111 13.28 13.56 -23.27
CA GLU A 111 12.13 14.37 -23.66
C GLU A 111 11.71 14.06 -25.10
N HIS A 112 12.67 13.93 -26.02
CA HIS A 112 12.41 13.56 -27.41
C HIS A 112 11.74 12.18 -27.53
N GLU A 113 12.31 11.15 -26.89
CA GLU A 113 11.77 9.79 -26.90
C GLU A 113 10.37 9.72 -26.27
N PHE A 114 10.17 10.41 -25.16
CA PHE A 114 8.86 10.46 -24.50
C PHE A 114 7.81 11.17 -25.38
N HIS A 115 8.19 12.25 -26.07
CA HIS A 115 7.32 12.93 -27.01
C HIS A 115 6.96 12.02 -28.20
N SER A 116 7.94 11.33 -28.80
CA SER A 116 7.70 10.35 -29.88
C SER A 116 6.74 9.24 -29.44
N LEU A 117 6.93 8.70 -28.24
CA LEU A 117 6.02 7.73 -27.63
C LEU A 117 4.61 8.29 -27.46
N SER A 118 4.47 9.55 -27.02
CA SER A 118 3.16 10.20 -26.84
C SER A 118 2.38 10.30 -28.15
N LEU A 119 3.05 10.60 -29.27
CA LEU A 119 2.42 10.63 -30.60
C LEU A 119 1.98 9.25 -31.06
N SER A 120 2.76 8.21 -30.77
CA SER A 120 2.42 6.82 -31.10
C SER A 120 1.24 6.32 -30.27
N VAL A 121 1.25 6.60 -28.95
CA VAL A 121 0.12 6.31 -28.06
C VAL A 121 -1.15 7.01 -28.55
N LYS A 122 -1.08 8.30 -28.90
CA LYS A 122 -2.23 9.07 -29.38
C LYS A 122 -2.84 8.45 -30.63
N ARG A 123 -2.00 8.11 -31.61
CA ARG A 123 -2.44 7.45 -32.86
C ARG A 123 -3.17 6.14 -32.58
N GLU A 124 -2.63 5.27 -31.73
CA GLU A 124 -3.26 3.99 -31.42
C GLU A 124 -4.54 4.13 -30.60
N VAL A 125 -4.59 5.08 -29.66
CA VAL A 125 -5.79 5.34 -28.87
C VAL A 125 -6.90 5.89 -29.76
N ASP A 126 -6.59 6.82 -30.66
CA ASP A 126 -7.57 7.38 -31.60
C ASP A 126 -8.14 6.31 -32.50
N ARG A 127 -7.27 5.49 -33.10
CA ARG A 127 -7.64 4.35 -33.93
C ARG A 127 -8.57 3.40 -33.18
N LEU A 128 -8.19 2.98 -31.97
CA LEU A 128 -8.98 2.07 -31.13
C LEU A 128 -10.37 2.65 -30.82
N LEU A 129 -10.45 3.94 -30.48
CA LEU A 129 -11.72 4.57 -30.17
C LEU A 129 -12.63 4.64 -31.40
N SER A 130 -12.13 5.03 -32.57
CA SER A 130 -12.94 5.13 -33.79
C SER A 130 -13.35 3.78 -34.37
N GLU A 131 -12.45 2.79 -34.34
CA GLU A 131 -12.66 1.52 -35.05
C GLU A 131 -13.32 0.43 -34.21
N GLU A 132 -13.22 0.50 -32.88
CA GLU A 132 -13.65 -0.61 -32.01
C GLU A 132 -14.67 -0.21 -30.93
N VAL A 133 -14.67 1.03 -30.45
CA VAL A 133 -15.46 1.43 -29.27
C VAL A 133 -16.61 2.37 -29.61
N MET A 134 -16.29 3.53 -30.19
CA MET A 134 -17.24 4.59 -30.52
C MET A 134 -17.69 4.46 -31.96
N LEU A 135 -18.18 3.28 -32.31
CA LEU A 135 -18.71 2.99 -33.63
C LEU A 135 -20.02 3.75 -33.85
N ASP A 136 -20.13 4.44 -34.99
CA ASP A 136 -21.40 5.01 -35.42
C ASP A 136 -22.45 3.90 -35.57
N ALA A 137 -23.64 4.14 -35.04
CA ALA A 137 -24.76 3.23 -35.22
C ALA A 137 -25.05 3.09 -36.71
N LYS A 138 -24.82 1.89 -37.28
CA LYS A 138 -25.22 1.61 -38.66
C LYS A 138 -26.74 1.76 -38.76
N VAL A 139 -27.20 2.84 -39.40
CA VAL A 139 -28.59 2.98 -39.83
C VAL A 139 -28.83 1.88 -40.86
N ILE A 140 -29.45 0.78 -40.43
CA ILE A 140 -29.91 -0.25 -41.36
C ILE A 140 -31.02 0.42 -42.18
N ALA A 141 -30.74 0.67 -43.46
CA ALA A 141 -31.75 1.18 -44.38
C ALA A 141 -32.99 0.28 -44.31
N PRO A 142 -34.21 0.86 -44.17
CA PRO A 142 -35.41 0.04 -44.08
C PRO A 142 -35.51 -0.83 -45.33
N ILE A 143 -35.55 -2.15 -45.14
CA ILE A 143 -35.79 -3.11 -46.22
C ILE A 143 -37.16 -2.73 -46.80
N LYS A 144 -37.18 -2.18 -48.02
CA LYS A 144 -38.43 -1.90 -48.74
C LYS A 144 -39.17 -3.23 -48.89
N LYS A 145 -40.36 -3.32 -48.29
CA LYS A 145 -41.25 -4.47 -48.47
C LYS A 145 -41.59 -4.58 -49.96
N SER A 146 -41.18 -5.68 -50.58
CA SER A 146 -41.79 -6.11 -51.84
C SER A 146 -43.26 -6.44 -51.57
N LEU A 147 -44.15 -5.81 -52.34
CA LEU A 147 -45.59 -6.04 -52.30
C LEU A 147 -45.90 -7.40 -52.95
N TRP A 148 -45.82 -8.48 -52.17
CA TRP A 148 -46.48 -9.74 -52.56
C TRP A 148 -47.16 -10.37 -51.34
N PRO A 149 -48.48 -10.61 -51.36
CA PRO A 149 -49.18 -11.20 -50.25
C PRO A 149 -49.18 -12.70 -50.48
N TRP A 150 -48.36 -13.43 -49.72
CA TRP A 150 -48.67 -14.76 -49.15
C TRP A 150 -47.39 -15.38 -48.59
N GLY A 151 -47.26 -15.34 -47.27
CA GLY A 151 -46.15 -15.94 -46.55
C GLY A 151 -45.95 -15.27 -45.20
N LYS A 152 -46.72 -15.68 -44.19
CA LYS A 152 -46.45 -15.31 -42.79
C LYS A 152 -45.15 -15.98 -42.34
N LYS A 153 -44.01 -15.35 -42.59
CA LYS A 153 -42.82 -15.53 -41.74
C LYS A 153 -42.78 -14.37 -40.76
N LYS A 154 -42.98 -14.67 -39.48
CA LYS A 154 -42.58 -13.78 -38.38
C LYS A 154 -41.05 -13.69 -38.44
N THR A 155 -40.54 -12.67 -39.11
CA THR A 155 -39.14 -12.29 -38.99
C THR A 155 -38.97 -11.71 -37.59
N ILE A 156 -38.24 -12.41 -36.72
CA ILE A 156 -37.73 -11.83 -35.49
C ILE A 156 -36.68 -10.81 -35.94
N THR A 157 -37.04 -9.53 -35.99
CA THR A 157 -36.06 -8.46 -36.10
C THR A 157 -35.15 -8.59 -34.87
N PRO A 158 -33.82 -8.73 -35.01
CA PRO A 158 -32.94 -8.53 -33.86
C PRO A 158 -33.28 -7.14 -33.32
N CYS A 159 -33.62 -7.05 -32.03
CA CYS A 159 -33.67 -5.75 -31.39
C CYS A 159 -32.26 -5.15 -31.58
N PRO A 160 -32.11 -4.01 -32.29
CA PRO A 160 -30.80 -3.42 -32.46
C PRO A 160 -30.29 -3.13 -31.06
N LEU A 161 -29.09 -3.64 -30.75
CA LEU A 161 -28.43 -3.32 -29.49
C LEU A 161 -28.39 -1.80 -29.37
N SER A 162 -28.71 -1.27 -28.19
CA SER A 162 -28.56 0.17 -27.98
C SER A 162 -27.10 0.56 -28.19
N SER A 163 -26.84 1.83 -28.51
CA SER A 163 -25.46 2.34 -28.61
C SER A 163 -24.66 2.05 -27.34
N GLU A 164 -25.30 2.08 -26.17
CA GLU A 164 -24.67 1.72 -24.90
C GLU A 164 -24.33 0.23 -24.79
N GLU A 165 -25.21 -0.67 -25.25
CA GLU A 165 -24.95 -2.11 -25.24
C GLU A 165 -23.81 -2.50 -26.19
N ILE A 166 -23.68 -1.81 -27.33
CA ILE A 166 -22.56 -1.97 -28.28
C ILE A 166 -21.26 -1.55 -27.60
N GLN A 167 -21.25 -0.37 -26.97
CA GLN A 167 -20.08 0.15 -26.26
C GLN A 167 -19.67 -0.73 -25.08
N PHE A 168 -20.62 -1.26 -24.30
CA PHE A 168 -20.31 -2.15 -23.18
C PHE A 168 -19.75 -3.51 -23.65
N LYS A 169 -20.26 -4.03 -24.77
CA LYS A 169 -19.68 -5.21 -25.41
C LYS A 169 -18.26 -4.93 -25.92
N ALA A 170 -18.03 -3.78 -26.55
CA ALA A 170 -16.72 -3.35 -27.01
C ALA A 170 -15.71 -3.27 -25.86
N ILE A 171 -16.05 -2.62 -24.74
CA ILE A 171 -15.19 -2.57 -23.54
C ILE A 171 -14.80 -3.97 -23.07
N ASN A 172 -15.77 -4.88 -22.97
CA ASN A 172 -15.49 -6.26 -22.55
C ASN A 172 -14.62 -7.03 -23.55
N GLN A 173 -14.74 -6.72 -24.84
CA GLN A 173 -13.90 -7.29 -25.89
C GLN A 173 -12.46 -6.78 -25.77
N LEU A 174 -12.24 -5.48 -25.53
CA LEU A 174 -10.90 -4.90 -25.31
C LEU A 174 -10.13 -5.63 -24.21
N LYS A 175 -10.81 -6.02 -23.12
CA LYS A 175 -10.18 -6.78 -22.03
C LYS A 175 -9.67 -8.14 -22.50
N LYS A 176 -10.45 -8.83 -23.33
CA LYS A 176 -10.12 -10.18 -23.82
C LYS A 176 -9.04 -10.14 -24.90
N THR A 177 -9.19 -9.25 -25.88
CA THR A 177 -8.26 -9.12 -27.03
C THR A 177 -6.96 -8.47 -26.60
N GLY A 178 -7.03 -7.35 -25.88
CA GLY A 178 -5.86 -6.53 -25.54
C GLY A 178 -4.85 -7.19 -24.62
N LEU A 179 -5.30 -8.02 -23.66
CA LEU A 179 -4.37 -8.69 -22.74
C LEU A 179 -3.55 -9.81 -23.41
N ALA A 180 -4.04 -10.34 -24.55
CA ALA A 180 -3.41 -11.39 -25.33
C ALA A 180 -2.40 -10.85 -26.38
N LEU A 181 -2.37 -9.54 -26.62
CA LEU A 181 -1.43 -8.93 -27.55
C LEU A 181 0.03 -9.10 -27.10
N ALA A 182 0.91 -9.38 -28.06
CA ALA A 182 2.35 -9.51 -27.84
C ALA A 182 3.05 -8.15 -27.74
N ASP A 183 2.61 -7.16 -28.53
CA ASP A 183 3.17 -5.80 -28.49
C ASP A 183 2.87 -5.12 -27.14
N PRO A 184 3.91 -4.74 -26.36
CA PRO A 184 3.75 -4.09 -25.07
C PRO A 184 3.00 -2.75 -25.13
N LEU A 185 3.20 -1.95 -26.20
CA LEU A 185 2.54 -0.65 -26.36
C LEU A 185 1.04 -0.87 -26.57
N LEU A 186 0.66 -1.70 -27.53
CA LEU A 186 -0.74 -2.00 -27.79
C LEU A 186 -1.42 -2.59 -26.56
N LYS A 187 -0.77 -3.54 -25.88
CA LYS A 187 -1.27 -4.10 -24.63
C LYS A 187 -1.53 -3.03 -23.55
N ALA A 188 -0.65 -2.04 -23.44
CA ALA A 188 -0.81 -0.93 -22.50
C ALA A 188 -1.97 0.00 -22.89
N VAL A 189 -2.12 0.29 -24.19
CA VAL A 189 -3.23 1.07 -24.76
C VAL A 189 -4.56 0.38 -24.45
N TYR A 190 -4.74 -0.87 -24.88
CA TYR A 190 -6.00 -1.61 -24.65
C TYR A 190 -6.34 -1.73 -23.16
N LYS A 191 -5.35 -2.03 -22.32
CA LYS A 191 -5.55 -2.13 -20.88
C LYS A 191 -6.05 -0.80 -20.29
N SER A 192 -5.41 0.31 -20.66
CA SER A 192 -5.79 1.64 -20.18
C SER A 192 -7.15 2.05 -20.69
N SER A 193 -7.43 1.83 -21.99
CA SER A 193 -8.74 2.08 -22.60
C SER A 193 -9.84 1.32 -21.85
N TYR A 194 -9.67 0.01 -21.62
CA TYR A 194 -10.63 -0.79 -20.86
C TYR A 194 -10.88 -0.24 -19.45
N GLN A 195 -9.82 0.15 -18.72
CA GLN A 195 -9.94 0.65 -17.34
C GLN A 195 -10.67 2.00 -17.28
N ILE A 196 -10.28 2.95 -18.15
CA ILE A 196 -10.85 4.30 -18.19
C ILE A 196 -12.29 4.24 -18.67
N LEU A 197 -12.56 3.61 -19.82
CA LEU A 197 -13.90 3.51 -20.39
C LEU A 197 -14.85 2.74 -19.46
N GLY A 198 -14.37 1.68 -18.82
CA GLY A 198 -15.14 0.94 -17.83
C GLY A 198 -15.52 1.80 -16.61
N SER A 199 -14.58 2.61 -16.10
CA SER A 199 -14.86 3.54 -14.99
C SER A 199 -15.90 4.59 -15.37
N VAL A 200 -15.74 5.21 -16.54
CA VAL A 200 -16.69 6.21 -17.04
C VAL A 200 -18.09 5.61 -17.22
N ALA A 201 -18.17 4.45 -17.90
CA ALA A 201 -19.44 3.76 -18.11
C ALA A 201 -20.11 3.37 -16.77
N SER A 202 -19.35 2.92 -15.78
CA SER A 202 -19.89 2.60 -14.46
C SER A 202 -20.40 3.81 -13.67
N THR A 203 -19.82 4.99 -13.91
CA THR A 203 -20.14 6.21 -13.17
C THR A 203 -21.32 6.95 -13.80
N ARG A 204 -21.33 7.07 -15.13
CA ARG A 204 -22.35 7.83 -15.87
C ARG A 204 -23.47 6.97 -16.45
N GLY A 205 -23.30 5.66 -16.48
CA GLY A 205 -24.16 4.73 -17.23
C GLY A 205 -23.85 4.66 -18.73
N LEU A 206 -23.07 5.61 -19.27
CA LEU A 206 -22.68 5.69 -20.69
C LEU A 206 -21.32 6.39 -20.86
N ILE A 207 -20.62 6.13 -21.97
CA ILE A 207 -19.31 6.73 -22.27
C ILE A 207 -19.47 8.17 -22.82
N GLY A 208 -20.53 8.39 -23.61
CA GLY A 208 -20.70 9.59 -24.44
C GLY A 208 -19.98 9.47 -25.79
N ASN A 209 -20.07 10.51 -26.63
CA ASN A 209 -19.53 10.51 -28.00
C ASN A 209 -18.30 11.42 -28.18
N ASP A 210 -17.74 11.96 -27.10
CA ASP A 210 -16.53 12.80 -27.18
C ASP A 210 -15.26 11.94 -27.24
N GLN A 211 -14.90 11.57 -28.47
CA GLN A 211 -13.68 10.80 -28.75
C GLN A 211 -12.42 11.57 -28.33
N GLY A 212 -12.38 12.90 -28.52
CA GLY A 212 -11.22 13.72 -28.18
C GLY A 212 -10.94 13.73 -26.68
N PHE A 213 -12.00 13.90 -25.88
CA PHE A 213 -11.92 13.84 -24.42
C PHE A 213 -11.46 12.45 -23.93
N MET A 214 -12.06 11.36 -24.44
CA MET A 214 -11.65 10.01 -24.05
C MET A 214 -10.22 9.71 -24.45
N SER A 215 -9.82 10.09 -25.66
CA SER A 215 -8.46 9.95 -26.15
C SER A 215 -7.46 10.65 -25.22
N ARG A 216 -7.75 11.89 -24.81
CA ARG A 216 -6.90 12.67 -23.89
C ARG A 216 -6.67 11.94 -22.56
N ILE A 217 -7.73 11.44 -21.93
CA ILE A 217 -7.64 10.77 -20.62
C ILE A 217 -6.91 9.43 -20.74
N ILE A 218 -7.23 8.64 -21.77
CA ILE A 218 -6.59 7.34 -22.01
C ILE A 218 -5.09 7.55 -22.28
N CYS A 219 -4.71 8.52 -23.10
CA CYS A 219 -3.30 8.84 -23.38
C CYS A 219 -2.54 9.18 -22.09
N ARG A 220 -3.10 10.04 -21.23
CA ARG A 220 -2.50 10.37 -19.92
C ARG A 220 -2.29 9.12 -19.07
N HIS A 221 -3.29 8.27 -18.97
CA HIS A 221 -3.20 7.03 -18.20
C HIS A 221 -2.16 6.05 -18.78
N VAL A 222 -2.06 5.92 -20.11
CA VAL A 222 -1.03 5.09 -20.76
C VAL A 222 0.36 5.64 -20.48
N LEU A 223 0.59 6.93 -20.66
CA LEU A 223 1.90 7.56 -20.49
C LEU A 223 2.40 7.52 -19.04
N ASN A 224 1.52 7.73 -18.06
CA ASN A 224 1.88 7.60 -16.64
C ASN A 224 2.31 6.19 -16.23
N ASN A 225 1.87 5.17 -16.98
CA ASN A 225 2.09 3.77 -16.68
C ASN A 225 3.16 3.16 -17.58
N TYR A 226 2.86 3.02 -18.87
CA TYR A 226 3.77 2.45 -19.85
C TYR A 226 4.86 3.44 -20.26
N GLY A 227 4.55 4.73 -20.41
CA GLY A 227 5.57 5.76 -20.66
C GLY A 227 6.58 5.86 -19.52
N SER A 228 6.13 5.79 -18.27
CA SER A 228 7.00 5.64 -17.10
C SER A 228 7.92 4.42 -17.21
N PHE A 229 7.38 3.27 -17.60
CA PHE A 229 8.18 2.06 -17.79
C PHE A 229 9.26 2.24 -18.88
N VAL A 230 8.90 2.85 -20.02
CA VAL A 230 9.86 3.14 -21.12
C VAL A 230 10.94 4.11 -20.66
N ILE A 231 10.59 5.21 -19.99
CA ILE A 231 11.57 6.14 -19.38
C ILE A 231 12.51 5.39 -18.45
N GLY A 232 11.96 4.49 -17.64
CA GLY A 232 12.75 3.64 -16.79
C GLY A 232 13.79 2.80 -17.55
N GLN A 233 13.45 2.26 -18.72
CA GLN A 233 14.42 1.53 -19.55
C GLN A 233 15.47 2.47 -20.14
N LEU A 234 15.08 3.68 -20.55
CA LEU A 234 15.99 4.68 -21.10
C LEU A 234 17.06 5.12 -20.09
N ILE A 235 16.71 5.24 -18.80
CA ILE A 235 17.65 5.66 -17.75
C ILE A 235 18.44 4.50 -17.12
N GLU A 236 18.12 3.23 -17.42
CA GLU A 236 18.79 2.06 -16.83
C GLU A 236 20.30 2.04 -17.14
N PRO A 237 20.77 2.31 -18.37
CA PRO A 237 22.21 2.38 -18.66
C PRO A 237 22.95 3.47 -17.90
N ALA A 238 22.32 4.64 -17.68
CA ALA A 238 22.92 5.72 -16.91
C ALA A 238 23.05 5.36 -15.42
N ILE A 239 22.07 4.63 -14.89
CA ILE A 239 22.13 4.11 -13.51
C ILE A 239 23.23 3.05 -13.38
N ASP A 240 23.35 2.14 -14.35
CA ASP A 240 24.42 1.14 -14.35
C ASP A 240 25.81 1.79 -14.42
N ALA A 241 25.98 2.83 -15.24
CA ALA A 241 27.21 3.63 -15.29
C ALA A 241 27.50 4.31 -13.95
N ALA A 242 26.48 4.86 -13.29
CA ALA A 242 26.63 5.48 -11.98
C ALA A 242 26.99 4.46 -10.89
N VAL A 243 26.40 3.27 -10.92
CA VAL A 243 26.73 2.16 -10.00
C VAL A 243 28.21 1.79 -10.12
N LEU A 244 28.73 1.70 -11.35
CA LEU A 244 30.15 1.43 -11.58
C LEU A 244 31.05 2.59 -11.15
N ALA A 245 30.70 3.84 -11.50
CA ALA A 245 31.52 5.02 -11.24
C ALA A 245 31.63 5.37 -9.75
N HIS A 246 30.57 5.14 -8.97
CA HIS A 246 30.51 5.45 -7.54
C HIS A 246 30.63 4.21 -6.64
N GLU A 247 30.89 3.04 -7.23
CA GLU A 247 31.00 1.77 -6.52
C GLU A 247 29.78 1.47 -5.62
N TYR A 248 28.57 1.85 -6.08
CA TYR A 248 27.36 1.59 -5.32
C TYR A 248 27.12 0.10 -5.18
N GLN A 249 26.89 -0.37 -3.96
CA GLN A 249 26.60 -1.76 -3.71
C GLN A 249 25.19 -2.12 -4.23
N LEU A 250 25.11 -3.13 -5.10
CA LEU A 250 23.84 -3.71 -5.51
C LEU A 250 23.31 -4.70 -4.48
N ILE A 251 21.99 -4.78 -4.35
CA ILE A 251 21.33 -5.78 -3.51
C ILE A 251 21.44 -7.13 -4.21
N PRO A 252 22.03 -8.15 -3.56
CA PRO A 252 22.27 -9.43 -4.20
C PRO A 252 20.96 -10.19 -4.46
N ARG A 253 20.97 -10.95 -5.54
CA ARG A 253 19.95 -11.97 -5.80
C ARG A 253 20.20 -13.18 -4.93
N VAL A 254 19.14 -13.85 -4.51
CA VAL A 254 19.23 -15.00 -3.61
C VAL A 254 18.29 -16.12 -4.06
N ASP A 255 18.67 -17.37 -3.85
CA ASP A 255 17.85 -18.53 -4.23
C ASP A 255 16.66 -18.74 -3.29
N LYS A 256 16.79 -18.29 -2.04
CA LYS A 256 15.76 -18.41 -1.00
C LYS A 256 15.41 -17.03 -0.44
N PRO A 257 14.58 -16.24 -1.14
CA PRO A 257 14.29 -14.88 -0.74
C PRO A 257 13.53 -14.81 0.56
N ILE A 258 13.86 -13.80 1.36
CA ILE A 258 13.20 -13.53 2.64
C ILE A 258 12.53 -12.17 2.58
N ILE A 259 11.26 -12.14 3.00
CA ILE A 259 10.52 -10.90 3.17
C ILE A 259 10.35 -10.63 4.66
N ILE A 260 10.82 -9.49 5.11
CA ILE A 260 10.59 -8.98 6.47
C ILE A 260 9.57 -7.86 6.35
N SER A 261 8.47 -7.94 7.09
CA SER A 261 7.41 -6.92 7.05
C SER A 261 7.16 -6.37 8.44
N LEU A 262 7.25 -5.04 8.57
CA LEU A 262 6.89 -4.31 9.78
C LEU A 262 5.48 -3.74 9.64
N LYS A 263 4.60 -4.09 10.57
CA LYS A 263 3.19 -3.68 10.57
C LYS A 263 2.83 -3.03 11.90
N GLY A 264 2.15 -1.89 11.82
CA GLY A 264 1.73 -1.10 12.98
C GLY A 264 1.32 0.29 12.54
N ALA A 265 0.55 0.98 13.38
CA ALA A 265 0.06 2.33 13.13
C ALA A 265 1.18 3.34 12.80
N SER A 266 0.83 4.50 12.26
CA SER A 266 1.78 5.60 12.15
C SER A 266 2.29 5.97 13.56
N ALA A 267 3.58 6.29 13.71
CA ALA A 267 4.22 6.54 15.00
C ALA A 267 4.17 5.39 16.03
N ALA A 268 3.84 4.16 15.62
CA ALA A 268 3.85 2.97 16.50
C ALA A 268 5.26 2.46 16.88
N GLY A 269 6.35 3.17 16.56
CA GLY A 269 7.72 2.73 16.91
C GLY A 269 8.31 1.63 16.02
N LYS A 270 7.85 1.47 14.77
CA LYS A 270 8.42 0.50 13.80
C LYS A 270 9.91 0.73 13.55
N SER A 271 10.33 1.98 13.44
CA SER A 271 11.74 2.34 13.20
C SER A 271 12.64 1.95 14.39
N THR A 272 12.13 2.05 15.62
CA THR A 272 12.82 1.64 16.85
C THR A 272 13.11 0.13 16.88
N LEU A 273 12.37 -0.68 16.13
CA LEU A 273 12.61 -2.12 16.00
C LEU A 273 13.72 -2.47 15.00
N ARG A 274 14.14 -1.56 14.12
CA ARG A 274 15.13 -1.88 13.07
C ARG A 274 16.47 -2.40 13.62
N PRO A 275 17.05 -1.83 14.69
CA PRO A 275 18.27 -2.40 15.29
C PRO A 275 18.08 -3.83 15.78
N LEU A 276 16.93 -4.13 16.40
CA LEU A 276 16.59 -5.48 16.84
C LEU A 276 16.42 -6.43 15.65
N LEU A 277 15.77 -5.99 14.59
CA LEU A 277 15.65 -6.77 13.35
C LEU A 277 17.01 -7.05 12.76
N LYS A 278 17.89 -6.05 12.70
CA LYS A 278 19.28 -6.22 12.21
C LYS A 278 20.01 -7.29 13.01
N LYS A 279 19.92 -7.24 14.35
CA LYS A 279 20.49 -8.28 15.23
C LYS A 279 19.85 -9.66 15.00
N THR A 280 18.53 -9.72 14.93
CA THR A 280 17.77 -10.97 14.76
C THR A 280 18.04 -11.61 13.40
N MET A 281 18.16 -10.81 12.34
CA MET A 281 18.49 -11.26 11.00
C MET A 281 19.95 -11.68 10.91
N ALA A 282 20.88 -10.96 11.55
CA ALA A 282 22.28 -11.37 11.65
C ALA A 282 22.45 -12.73 12.34
N GLN A 283 21.72 -12.97 13.44
CA GLN A 283 21.67 -14.28 14.10
C GLN A 283 21.13 -15.40 13.20
N ARG A 284 20.34 -15.04 12.19
CA ARG A 284 19.81 -15.95 11.16
C ARG A 284 20.69 -16.02 9.91
N GLY A 285 21.88 -15.43 9.94
CA GLY A 285 22.85 -15.44 8.84
C GLY A 285 22.60 -14.39 7.74
N ILE A 286 21.74 -13.39 7.99
CA ILE A 286 21.36 -12.37 7.01
C ILE A 286 21.92 -11.03 7.50
N ALA A 287 23.06 -10.60 6.94
CA ALA A 287 23.61 -9.28 7.18
C ALA A 287 22.73 -8.17 6.58
N SER A 288 22.79 -6.95 7.14
CA SER A 288 21.98 -5.82 6.66
C SER A 288 22.27 -5.42 5.21
N SER A 289 23.50 -5.64 4.75
CA SER A 289 23.90 -5.44 3.36
C SER A 289 23.28 -6.43 2.37
N LEU A 290 22.60 -7.47 2.85
CA LEU A 290 22.02 -8.53 2.04
C LEU A 290 20.51 -8.38 1.83
N TYR A 291 19.89 -7.28 2.30
CA TYR A 291 18.49 -6.97 2.03
C TYR A 291 18.26 -5.50 1.65
N GLY A 292 17.31 -5.27 0.75
CA GLY A 292 16.84 -3.92 0.40
C GLY A 292 15.77 -3.43 1.36
N ILE A 293 15.73 -2.13 1.63
CA ILE A 293 14.72 -1.52 2.51
C ILE A 293 13.73 -0.71 1.69
N ILE A 294 12.47 -1.13 1.72
CA ILE A 294 11.36 -0.44 1.09
C ILE A 294 10.64 0.39 2.14
N SER A 295 10.88 1.69 2.13
CA SER A 295 10.22 2.66 3.02
C SER A 295 9.79 3.91 2.24
N PRO A 296 8.53 3.97 1.74
CA PRO A 296 8.05 5.07 0.92
C PRO A 296 8.15 6.46 1.56
N ASP A 297 8.18 6.53 2.89
CA ASP A 297 8.30 7.79 3.63
C ASP A 297 9.64 8.50 3.40
N ILE A 298 10.72 7.80 3.03
CA ILE A 298 12.02 8.42 2.76
C ILE A 298 12.03 9.19 1.43
N TRP A 299 11.10 8.88 0.51
CA TRP A 299 11.04 9.53 -0.81
C TRP A 299 10.46 10.94 -0.74
N ARG A 300 9.72 11.30 0.32
CA ARG A 300 8.99 12.56 0.40
C ARG A 300 9.88 13.79 0.27
N ARG A 301 11.04 13.79 0.92
CA ARG A 301 12.03 14.88 0.82
C ARG A 301 12.82 14.88 -0.49
N GLN A 302 12.71 13.83 -1.30
CA GLN A 302 13.20 13.81 -2.69
C GLN A 302 12.17 14.45 -3.64
N LEU A 303 10.88 14.37 -3.29
CA LEU A 303 9.78 14.86 -4.13
C LEU A 303 9.43 16.33 -3.88
N LEU A 304 9.69 16.82 -2.67
CA LEU A 304 9.31 18.15 -2.20
C LEU A 304 10.40 18.69 -1.25
N ASP A 305 10.84 19.91 -1.52
CA ASP A 305 11.64 20.67 -0.56
C ASP A 305 10.73 21.14 0.59
N TYR A 306 11.08 20.78 1.82
CA TYR A 306 10.27 21.12 2.98
C TYR A 306 10.46 22.58 3.38
N GLU A 307 11.64 23.14 3.12
CA GLU A 307 11.97 24.52 3.51
C GLU A 307 11.21 25.53 2.64
N SER A 308 10.84 25.15 1.41
CA SER A 308 10.07 26.00 0.50
C SER A 308 8.59 26.15 0.88
N LEU A 309 8.11 25.47 1.93
CA LEU A 309 6.68 25.43 2.28
C LEU A 309 6.20 26.59 3.15
N GLY A 310 7.13 27.37 3.73
CA GLY A 310 6.83 28.52 4.59
C GLY A 310 5.81 28.18 5.68
N PRO A 311 4.68 28.92 5.79
CA PRO A 311 3.69 28.70 6.86
C PRO A 311 2.97 27.35 6.78
N HIS A 312 3.03 26.66 5.64
CA HIS A 312 2.35 25.38 5.41
C HIS A 312 3.24 24.15 5.64
N TYR A 313 4.42 24.32 6.25
CA TYR A 313 5.39 23.23 6.48
C TYR A 313 4.80 21.98 7.13
N LYS A 314 3.81 22.12 8.01
CA LYS A 314 3.14 20.99 8.66
C LYS A 314 2.37 20.08 7.68
N TYR A 315 2.00 20.56 6.50
CA TYR A 315 1.33 19.78 5.45
C TYR A 315 2.29 19.07 4.49
N SER A 316 3.61 19.13 4.71
CA SER A 316 4.65 18.52 3.86
C SER A 316 4.38 17.04 3.49
N GLY A 317 3.96 16.24 4.46
CA GLY A 317 3.55 14.85 4.24
C GLY A 317 2.29 14.75 3.39
N ARG A 318 1.31 15.63 3.59
CA ARG A 318 0.05 15.59 2.84
C ARG A 318 0.28 15.99 1.38
N PHE A 319 1.10 17.01 1.11
CA PHE A 319 1.43 17.48 -0.25
C PHE A 319 2.08 16.42 -1.16
N THR A 320 2.74 15.42 -0.58
CA THR A 320 3.44 14.35 -1.33
C THR A 320 2.70 13.02 -1.35
N SER A 321 1.61 12.87 -0.59
CA SER A 321 1.02 11.55 -0.30
C SER A 321 0.50 10.82 -1.55
N ASN A 322 -0.19 11.54 -2.42
CA ASN A 322 -0.73 10.96 -3.66
C ASN A 322 0.38 10.49 -4.60
N GLU A 323 1.45 11.27 -4.71
CA GLU A 323 2.59 10.90 -5.55
C GLU A 323 3.38 9.71 -5.02
N VAL A 324 3.62 9.66 -3.71
CA VAL A 324 4.26 8.50 -3.06
C VAL A 324 3.48 7.22 -3.34
N ASN A 325 2.14 7.27 -3.31
CA ASN A 325 1.30 6.11 -3.64
C ASN A 325 1.49 5.66 -5.10
N ILE A 326 1.61 6.61 -6.05
CA ILE A 326 1.89 6.32 -7.46
C ILE A 326 3.26 5.64 -7.61
N ILE A 327 4.30 6.16 -6.94
CA ILE A 327 5.66 5.62 -7.00
C ILE A 327 5.73 4.23 -6.35
N ASP A 328 5.09 4.02 -5.20
CA ASP A 328 5.06 2.73 -4.51
C ASP A 328 4.35 1.65 -5.38
N ALA A 329 3.31 2.03 -6.12
CA ALA A 329 2.69 1.16 -7.13
C ALA A 329 3.60 0.87 -8.33
N LYS A 330 4.47 1.80 -8.74
CA LYS A 330 5.50 1.56 -9.77
C LYS A 330 6.58 0.60 -9.25
N LEU A 331 7.02 0.78 -8.00
CA LEU A 331 7.97 -0.12 -7.33
C LEU A 331 7.45 -1.57 -7.27
N ASP A 332 6.20 -1.78 -6.85
CA ASP A 332 5.59 -3.11 -6.82
C ASP A 332 5.59 -3.78 -8.21
N ARG A 333 5.28 -3.01 -9.26
CA ARG A 333 5.29 -3.50 -10.65
C ARG A 333 6.71 -3.83 -11.10
N TYR A 334 7.69 -3.02 -10.72
CA TYR A 334 9.10 -3.23 -11.05
C TYR A 334 9.62 -4.52 -10.44
N ILE A 335 9.47 -4.69 -9.12
CA ILE A 335 9.92 -5.89 -8.39
C ILE A 335 9.24 -7.14 -8.94
N ARG A 336 7.92 -7.08 -9.20
CA ARG A 336 7.20 -8.21 -9.78
C ARG A 336 7.72 -8.62 -11.16
N ARG A 337 8.06 -7.64 -12.01
CA ARG A 337 8.58 -7.87 -13.36
C ARG A 337 9.97 -8.49 -13.30
N LYS A 338 10.91 -7.91 -12.53
CA LYS A 338 12.24 -8.51 -12.33
C LYS A 338 12.12 -9.91 -11.73
N GLY A 339 11.28 -10.09 -10.71
CA GLY A 339 11.02 -11.42 -10.15
C GLY A 339 10.43 -12.43 -11.14
N GLN A 340 9.63 -11.99 -12.12
CA GLN A 340 9.15 -12.87 -13.20
C GLN A 340 10.25 -13.21 -14.21
N GLN A 341 11.14 -12.27 -14.51
CA GLN A 341 12.27 -12.50 -15.42
C GLN A 341 13.31 -13.41 -14.78
N ASP A 342 13.63 -13.15 -13.51
CA ASP A 342 14.73 -13.80 -12.79
C ASP A 342 14.29 -15.04 -11.99
N GLN A 343 12.97 -15.30 -11.90
CA GLN A 343 12.36 -16.35 -11.06
C GLN A 343 12.68 -16.22 -9.55
N THR A 344 13.25 -15.10 -9.13
CA THR A 344 13.60 -14.81 -7.74
C THR A 344 13.57 -13.31 -7.45
N ILE A 345 13.54 -12.93 -6.17
CA ILE A 345 13.68 -11.54 -5.72
C ILE A 345 14.81 -11.43 -4.69
N PRO A 346 15.39 -10.25 -4.46
CA PRO A 346 16.28 -10.03 -3.32
C PRO A 346 15.56 -10.22 -1.98
N ASN A 347 16.32 -10.37 -0.90
CA ASN A 347 15.75 -10.19 0.43
C ASN A 347 15.28 -8.74 0.59
N ILE A 348 14.12 -8.54 1.19
CA ILE A 348 13.53 -7.20 1.35
C ILE A 348 12.94 -7.01 2.74
N LEU A 349 13.22 -5.84 3.32
CA LEU A 349 12.54 -5.30 4.48
C LEU A 349 11.52 -4.27 4.02
N VAL A 350 10.25 -4.53 4.32
CA VAL A 350 9.12 -3.72 3.91
C VAL A 350 8.58 -2.97 5.13
N ASP A 351 8.83 -1.67 5.18
CA ASP A 351 8.31 -0.74 6.18
C ASP A 351 7.38 0.27 5.50
N ARG A 352 6.22 -0.23 5.07
CA ARG A 352 5.14 0.59 4.49
C ARG A 352 3.82 0.32 5.18
N PHE A 353 3.13 1.42 5.47
CA PHE A 353 1.79 1.41 6.03
C PHE A 353 0.77 1.09 4.93
N ARG A 354 0.37 -0.18 4.82
CA ARG A 354 -0.68 -0.66 3.91
C ARG A 354 -1.47 -1.77 4.57
N PHE A 355 -2.76 -1.52 4.81
CA PHE A 355 -3.76 -2.49 5.28
C PHE A 355 -5.00 -2.54 4.35
N ASP A 356 -5.14 -1.56 3.47
CA ASP A 356 -6.18 -1.40 2.43
C ASP A 356 -6.21 -2.50 1.35
N SER A 357 -5.08 -3.18 1.13
CA SER A 357 -4.91 -4.21 0.09
C SER A 357 -5.65 -5.53 0.37
N PHE A 358 -6.51 -5.57 1.40
CA PHE A 358 -7.12 -6.79 1.93
C PHE A 358 -8.65 -6.67 2.08
N SER A 359 -9.32 -6.01 1.14
CA SER A 359 -10.76 -6.21 0.95
C SER A 359 -11.04 -7.67 0.52
N THR A 360 -12.10 -8.24 1.07
CA THR A 360 -12.44 -9.67 1.02
C THR A 360 -12.66 -10.20 -0.40
N GLU A 361 -13.00 -9.35 -1.37
CA GLU A 361 -13.28 -9.74 -2.76
C GLU A 361 -12.03 -10.03 -3.61
N GLN A 362 -10.84 -9.63 -3.16
CA GLN A 362 -9.58 -9.81 -3.92
C GLN A 362 -8.64 -10.87 -3.33
N VAL A 363 -9.01 -11.52 -2.23
CA VAL A 363 -8.10 -12.31 -1.39
C VAL A 363 -7.38 -13.45 -2.14
N GLN A 364 -8.06 -14.16 -3.06
CA GLN A 364 -7.45 -15.25 -3.84
C GLN A 364 -6.58 -14.76 -5.01
N LYS A 365 -6.87 -13.59 -5.61
CA LYS A 365 -6.10 -13.05 -6.76
C LYS A 365 -4.78 -12.39 -6.34
N VAL A 366 -4.64 -12.00 -5.07
CA VAL A 366 -3.55 -11.15 -4.58
C VAL A 366 -2.22 -11.90 -4.36
N LEU A 367 -2.21 -13.21 -4.08
CA LEU A 367 -0.93 -13.95 -3.97
C LEU A 367 -0.24 -14.13 -5.32
N HIS A 368 -0.98 -14.53 -6.35
CA HIS A 368 -0.42 -14.66 -7.70
C HIS A 368 -0.02 -13.32 -8.31
N GLY A 369 -0.62 -12.21 -7.85
CA GLY A 369 -0.37 -10.86 -8.33
C GLY A 369 0.74 -10.08 -7.63
N THR A 370 1.31 -10.59 -6.53
CA THR A 370 2.36 -9.90 -5.74
C THR A 370 3.71 -10.62 -5.85
N TYR A 371 4.80 -9.93 -5.51
CA TYR A 371 6.14 -10.52 -5.47
C TYR A 371 6.34 -11.49 -4.30
N ALA A 372 5.41 -11.53 -3.33
CA ALA A 372 5.50 -12.42 -2.18
C ALA A 372 5.47 -13.91 -2.55
N LYS A 373 4.98 -14.27 -3.74
CA LYS A 373 5.03 -15.64 -4.26
C LYS A 373 6.46 -16.17 -4.47
N TYR A 374 7.45 -15.29 -4.60
CA TYR A 374 8.86 -15.66 -4.76
C TYR A 374 9.57 -15.82 -3.40
N ALA A 375 8.93 -15.49 -2.28
CA ALA A 375 9.53 -15.62 -0.96
C ALA A 375 9.63 -17.10 -0.55
N HIS A 376 10.74 -17.47 0.06
CA HIS A 376 10.92 -18.72 0.78
C HIS A 376 10.35 -18.62 2.21
N ILE A 377 10.68 -17.53 2.91
CA ILE A 377 10.22 -17.23 4.26
C ILE A 377 9.70 -15.80 4.32
N MET A 378 8.63 -15.61 5.07
CA MET A 378 8.09 -14.29 5.38
C MET A 378 8.01 -14.11 6.90
N TYR A 379 8.77 -13.13 7.39
CA TYR A 379 8.74 -12.66 8.78
C TYR A 379 7.80 -11.46 8.88
N MET A 380 6.85 -11.50 9.80
CA MET A 380 5.86 -10.44 9.98
C MET A 380 5.83 -9.98 11.44
N TYR A 381 6.21 -8.75 11.66
CA TYR A 381 6.30 -8.16 12.98
C TYR A 381 5.17 -7.14 13.16
N PHE A 382 4.33 -7.37 14.15
CA PHE A 382 3.20 -6.51 14.48
C PHE A 382 3.52 -5.69 15.73
N VAL A 383 3.60 -4.37 15.58
CA VAL A 383 3.83 -3.44 16.69
C VAL A 383 2.48 -2.88 17.12
N ILE A 384 2.08 -3.23 18.33
CA ILE A 384 0.83 -2.84 18.95
C ILE A 384 1.16 -1.68 19.90
N THR A 385 0.53 -0.53 19.69
CA THR A 385 0.78 0.70 20.45
C THR A 385 -0.54 1.34 20.84
N PRO A 386 -0.73 1.76 22.10
CA PRO A 386 -1.90 2.52 22.50
C PRO A 386 -2.13 3.72 21.57
N PRO A 387 -3.35 3.91 21.02
CA PRO A 387 -3.63 4.96 20.03
C PRO A 387 -3.23 6.37 20.47
N GLU A 388 -3.45 6.72 21.73
CA GLU A 388 -3.03 7.99 22.35
C GLU A 388 -1.52 8.21 22.26
N ALA A 389 -0.72 7.17 22.49
CA ALA A 389 0.74 7.27 22.44
C ALA A 389 1.21 7.52 21.00
N THR A 390 0.46 7.07 19.99
CA THR A 390 0.79 7.37 18.58
C THR A 390 0.61 8.86 18.25
N VAL A 391 -0.35 9.54 18.88
CA VAL A 391 -0.57 10.98 18.72
C VAL A 391 0.59 11.77 19.33
N GLU A 392 0.97 11.44 20.56
CA GLU A 392 2.03 12.14 21.29
C GLU A 392 3.42 11.91 20.68
N ARG A 393 3.77 10.65 20.40
CA ARG A 393 5.03 10.31 19.70
C ARG A 393 5.06 10.89 18.29
N GLY A 394 3.90 10.91 17.62
CA GLY A 394 3.73 11.51 16.30
C GLY A 394 4.04 13.00 16.29
N TRP A 395 3.61 13.72 17.32
CA TRP A 395 3.90 15.15 17.51
C TRP A 395 5.39 15.42 17.74
N ILE A 396 6.05 14.64 18.60
CA ILE A 396 7.50 14.73 18.84
C ILE A 396 8.27 14.50 17.54
N ARG A 397 7.90 13.45 16.79
CA ARG A 397 8.48 13.18 15.46
C ARG A 397 8.22 14.33 14.47
N GLY A 398 7.05 14.95 14.53
CA GLY A 398 6.72 16.14 13.74
C GLY A 398 7.70 17.27 13.99
N GLN A 399 7.96 17.58 15.25
CA GLN A 399 8.91 18.64 15.66
C GLN A 399 10.35 18.33 15.26
N GLN A 400 10.81 17.09 15.47
CA GLN A 400 12.19 16.71 15.16
C GLN A 400 12.46 16.56 13.67
N ARG A 401 11.47 16.07 12.89
CA ARG A 401 11.68 15.58 11.52
C ARG A 401 10.94 16.40 10.46
N GLY A 402 10.08 17.34 10.87
CA GLY A 402 9.16 18.09 10.00
C GLY A 402 7.98 17.28 9.48
N ARG A 403 7.69 16.11 10.09
CA ARG A 403 6.68 15.14 9.62
C ARG A 403 5.42 15.20 10.48
N TYR A 404 4.63 16.24 10.29
CA TYR A 404 3.39 16.43 11.04
C TYR A 404 2.22 15.66 10.42
N LYS A 405 1.23 15.32 11.25
CA LYS A 405 -0.08 14.78 10.87
C LYS A 405 -1.14 15.30 11.84
N SER A 406 -2.41 15.21 11.43
CA SER A 406 -3.53 15.52 12.32
C SER A 406 -3.73 14.41 13.37
N VAL A 407 -4.45 14.73 14.45
CA VAL A 407 -4.86 13.73 15.46
C VAL A 407 -5.73 12.65 14.82
N GLU A 408 -6.68 13.08 13.98
CA GLU A 408 -7.57 12.19 13.24
C GLU A 408 -6.79 11.21 12.36
N ASP A 409 -5.72 11.64 11.69
CA ASP A 409 -4.87 10.73 10.91
C ASP A 409 -4.19 9.69 11.79
N PHE A 410 -3.67 10.05 12.97
CA PHE A 410 -3.01 9.08 13.87
C PHE A 410 -4.00 8.04 14.41
N LEU A 411 -5.16 8.48 14.87
CA LEU A 411 -6.20 7.60 15.40
C LEU A 411 -6.85 6.76 14.28
N GLY A 412 -7.09 7.37 13.11
CA GLY A 412 -7.59 6.69 11.92
C GLY A 412 -6.65 5.58 11.43
N HIS A 413 -5.34 5.88 11.31
CA HIS A 413 -4.34 4.86 10.97
C HIS A 413 -4.24 3.76 12.04
N SER A 414 -4.47 4.08 13.31
CA SER A 414 -4.54 3.08 14.37
C SER A 414 -5.70 2.12 14.14
N VAL A 415 -6.91 2.65 13.94
CA VAL A 415 -8.10 1.82 13.63
C VAL A 415 -7.86 0.95 12.40
N GLU A 416 -7.35 1.52 11.30
CA GLU A 416 -7.04 0.79 10.07
C GLU A 416 -6.04 -0.36 10.31
N ALA A 417 -4.95 -0.07 11.03
CA ALA A 417 -3.94 -1.07 11.36
C ALA A 417 -4.54 -2.25 12.12
N TYR A 418 -5.28 -1.97 13.20
CA TYR A 418 -5.80 -3.01 14.07
C TYR A 418 -6.96 -3.80 13.45
N GLN A 419 -7.72 -3.20 12.53
CA GLN A 419 -8.67 -3.95 11.69
C GLN A 419 -7.98 -4.84 10.65
N GLY A 420 -6.80 -4.43 10.18
CA GLY A 420 -6.04 -5.13 9.14
C GLY A 420 -5.19 -6.29 9.66
N ILE A 421 -4.66 -6.22 10.89
CA ILE A 421 -3.80 -7.27 11.47
C ILE A 421 -4.46 -8.66 11.48
N PRO A 422 -5.71 -8.84 11.95
CA PRO A 422 -6.38 -10.14 11.90
C PRO A 422 -6.51 -10.70 10.48
N LYS A 423 -6.84 -9.83 9.51
CA LYS A 423 -7.00 -10.21 8.10
C LYS A 423 -5.69 -10.71 7.52
N LEU A 424 -4.58 -10.03 7.82
CA LEU A 424 -3.23 -10.42 7.40
C LEU A 424 -2.82 -11.79 7.94
N ILE A 425 -2.99 -12.00 9.23
CA ILE A 425 -2.58 -13.26 9.88
C ILE A 425 -3.35 -14.43 9.30
N PHE A 426 -4.67 -14.33 9.23
CA PHE A 426 -5.48 -15.43 8.74
C PHE A 426 -5.33 -15.67 7.23
N LYS A 427 -4.99 -14.63 6.46
CA LYS A 427 -4.60 -14.79 5.06
C LYS A 427 -3.40 -15.73 4.96
N TRP A 428 -2.30 -15.41 5.65
CA TRP A 428 -1.06 -16.19 5.51
C TRP A 428 -1.13 -17.56 6.20
N LEU A 429 -1.97 -17.70 7.23
CA LEU A 429 -2.28 -19.00 7.82
C LEU A 429 -2.97 -19.96 6.82
N ALA A 430 -3.69 -19.44 5.83
CA ALA A 430 -4.35 -20.25 4.79
C ALA A 430 -3.39 -20.75 3.69
N HIS A 431 -2.10 -20.36 3.73
CA HIS A 431 -1.11 -20.76 2.74
C HIS A 431 0.03 -21.58 3.36
N THR A 432 0.53 -22.55 2.59
CA THR A 432 1.66 -23.39 2.94
C THR A 432 3.01 -22.80 2.52
N SER A 433 3.00 -21.87 1.57
CA SER A 433 4.17 -21.14 1.09
C SER A 433 3.86 -19.65 0.91
N PRO A 434 4.75 -18.72 1.30
CA PRO A 434 6.03 -18.96 1.99
C PRO A 434 5.84 -19.53 3.40
N ARG A 435 6.93 -20.03 4.01
CA ARG A 435 6.94 -20.30 5.46
C ARG A 435 6.66 -18.97 6.18
N TYR A 436 5.64 -18.94 7.02
CA TYR A 436 5.16 -17.73 7.66
C TYR A 436 5.50 -17.75 9.15
N GLU A 437 6.25 -16.76 9.59
CA GLU A 437 6.56 -16.54 11.00
C GLU A 437 6.12 -15.14 11.39
N PHE A 438 5.46 -15.03 12.55
CA PHE A 438 4.97 -13.76 13.05
C PHE A 438 5.32 -13.55 14.50
N SER A 439 5.45 -12.28 14.88
CA SER A 439 5.61 -11.86 16.27
C SER A 439 4.80 -10.60 16.54
N PHE A 440 4.22 -10.53 17.73
CA PHE A 440 3.55 -9.35 18.23
C PHE A 440 4.40 -8.72 19.32
N PHE A 441 4.54 -7.40 19.21
CA PHE A 441 5.23 -6.58 20.18
C PHE A 441 4.25 -5.59 20.79
N ASP A 442 4.16 -5.56 22.12
CA ASP A 442 3.49 -4.51 22.85
C ASP A 442 4.46 -3.34 23.08
N ASN A 443 4.13 -2.20 22.50
CA ASN A 443 4.91 -0.98 22.54
C ASN A 443 4.26 0.10 23.44
N SER A 444 3.62 -0.35 24.52
CA SER A 444 3.16 0.47 25.65
C SER A 444 4.30 0.93 26.57
N VAL A 445 5.56 0.67 26.20
CA VAL A 445 6.78 1.06 26.91
C VAL A 445 7.17 2.53 26.67
N ALA A 446 8.11 3.06 27.45
CA ALA A 446 8.61 4.42 27.26
C ALA A 446 9.35 4.57 25.91
N GLU A 447 9.42 5.80 25.40
CA GLU A 447 10.18 6.08 24.18
C GLU A 447 11.67 5.68 24.35
N GLY A 448 12.23 5.05 23.31
CA GLY A 448 13.60 4.54 23.33
C GLY A 448 13.75 3.14 23.95
N GLN A 449 12.74 2.61 24.64
CA GLN A 449 12.75 1.24 25.13
C GLN A 449 12.32 0.26 24.03
N PHE A 450 12.82 -0.97 24.11
CA PHE A 450 12.38 -2.05 23.23
C PHE A 450 10.98 -2.53 23.63
N PRO A 451 10.08 -2.74 22.67
CA PRO A 451 8.75 -3.23 22.97
C PRO A 451 8.80 -4.68 23.45
N LEU A 452 7.86 -5.04 24.32
CA LEU A 452 7.77 -6.36 24.92
C LEU A 452 7.23 -7.36 23.91
N THR A 453 7.76 -8.59 23.90
CA THR A 453 7.25 -9.64 23.00
C THR A 453 6.01 -10.26 23.64
N SER A 454 4.84 -10.08 23.03
CA SER A 454 3.58 -10.62 23.54
C SER A 454 3.27 -11.99 22.96
N VAL A 455 3.63 -12.24 21.70
CA VAL A 455 3.31 -13.50 20.99
C VAL A 455 4.38 -13.80 19.95
N ILE A 456 4.74 -15.07 19.81
CA ILE A 456 5.49 -15.58 18.66
C ILE A 456 4.76 -16.78 18.04
N GLY A 457 4.83 -16.96 16.73
CA GLY A 457 4.13 -18.09 16.10
C GLY A 457 4.43 -18.28 14.62
N ASN A 458 3.86 -19.36 14.10
CA ASN A 458 3.90 -19.74 12.68
C ASN A 458 2.62 -20.51 12.30
N GLN A 459 2.59 -21.13 11.12
CA GLN A 459 1.40 -21.88 10.69
C GLN A 459 1.03 -23.08 11.59
N LYS A 460 1.95 -23.60 12.41
CA LYS A 460 1.71 -24.77 13.29
C LYS A 460 1.11 -24.39 14.63
N GLY A 461 1.23 -23.13 15.06
CA GLY A 461 0.77 -22.68 16.37
C GLY A 461 1.44 -21.40 16.83
N MET A 462 1.11 -20.97 18.04
CA MET A 462 1.71 -19.79 18.68
C MET A 462 2.00 -20.02 20.16
N GLN A 463 2.93 -19.24 20.68
CA GLN A 463 3.23 -19.08 22.08
C GLN A 463 2.86 -17.65 22.49
N VAL A 464 2.11 -17.51 23.58
CA VAL A 464 1.53 -16.27 24.09
C VAL A 464 2.16 -16.00 25.45
N PHE A 465 2.74 -14.81 25.59
CA PHE A 465 3.35 -14.30 26.82
C PHE A 465 2.45 -13.25 27.47
N ASP A 466 1.83 -12.41 26.65
CA ASP A 466 0.79 -11.48 27.08
C ASP A 466 -0.46 -11.66 26.20
N PRO A 467 -1.53 -12.27 26.74
CA PRO A 467 -2.77 -12.46 25.99
C PRO A 467 -3.58 -11.18 25.80
N MET A 468 -3.32 -10.12 26.57
CA MET A 468 -4.08 -8.87 26.46
C MET A 468 -3.85 -8.16 25.13
N VAL A 469 -2.75 -8.43 24.44
CA VAL A 469 -2.48 -7.93 23.09
C VAL A 469 -3.64 -8.22 22.13
N PHE A 470 -4.27 -9.40 22.20
CA PHE A 470 -5.39 -9.76 21.32
C PHE A 470 -6.65 -8.95 21.62
N VAL A 471 -6.91 -8.70 22.90
CA VAL A 471 -8.05 -7.89 23.36
C VAL A 471 -7.84 -6.43 22.96
N ASN A 472 -6.63 -5.91 23.15
CA ASN A 472 -6.27 -4.54 22.80
C ASN A 472 -6.35 -4.28 21.30
N ILE A 473 -5.93 -5.23 20.47
CA ILE A 473 -6.14 -5.16 19.00
C ILE A 473 -7.63 -4.96 18.67
N GLU A 474 -8.57 -5.58 19.38
CA GLU A 474 -10.00 -5.37 19.13
C GLU A 474 -10.52 -4.05 19.71
N ARG A 475 -10.06 -3.67 20.91
CA ARG A 475 -10.40 -2.40 21.54
C ARG A 475 -10.00 -1.21 20.67
N TYR A 476 -8.79 -1.23 20.12
CA TYR A 476 -8.26 -0.13 19.33
C TYR A 476 -8.96 0.06 17.98
N GLN A 477 -9.79 -0.89 17.54
CA GLN A 477 -10.66 -0.72 16.37
C GLN A 477 -11.90 0.14 16.68
N LYS A 478 -12.20 0.36 17.96
CA LYS A 478 -13.46 0.95 18.45
C LYS A 478 -13.28 2.35 19.05
N ILE A 479 -12.09 2.94 18.92
CA ILE A 479 -11.76 4.27 19.44
C ILE A 479 -12.43 5.40 18.64
N ASN A 480 -12.56 6.56 19.28
CA ASN A 480 -13.04 7.78 18.64
C ASN A 480 -11.91 8.48 17.89
N ILE A 481 -11.95 8.46 16.56
CA ILE A 481 -10.94 9.11 15.71
C ILE A 481 -11.02 10.65 15.73
N TYR A 482 -12.15 11.21 16.17
CA TYR A 482 -12.35 12.66 16.29
C TYR A 482 -12.03 13.19 17.70
N ALA A 483 -11.31 12.41 18.52
CA ALA A 483 -10.94 12.82 19.86
C ALA A 483 -10.03 14.06 19.83
N GLN A 484 -10.35 15.04 20.68
CA GLN A 484 -9.56 16.26 20.85
C GLN A 484 -8.70 16.23 22.12
N SER A 485 -8.80 15.14 22.89
CA SER A 485 -8.02 14.91 24.11
C SER A 485 -7.96 13.41 24.43
N LEU A 486 -7.01 13.02 25.27
CA LEU A 486 -6.85 11.66 25.76
C LEU A 486 -8.15 11.06 26.32
N ALA A 487 -8.89 11.84 27.11
CA ALA A 487 -10.13 11.38 27.76
C ALA A 487 -11.25 10.99 26.76
N GLN A 488 -11.16 11.45 25.52
CA GLN A 488 -12.16 11.19 24.48
C GLN A 488 -11.82 10.03 23.55
N VAL A 489 -10.60 9.46 23.65
CA VAL A 489 -10.11 8.41 22.73
C VAL A 489 -10.93 7.14 22.88
N TYR A 490 -11.14 6.69 24.11
CA TYR A 490 -11.80 5.43 24.39
C TYR A 490 -13.30 5.63 24.65
N PRO A 491 -14.17 4.75 24.11
CA PRO A 491 -15.58 4.73 24.44
C PRO A 491 -15.81 4.20 25.87
N SER A 492 -17.07 3.96 26.24
CA SER A 492 -17.42 3.49 27.58
C SER A 492 -16.67 2.21 28.00
N SER A 493 -16.38 2.11 29.31
CA SER A 493 -15.72 0.95 29.93
C SER A 493 -16.41 -0.37 29.59
N LYS A 494 -17.76 -0.39 29.52
CA LYS A 494 -18.55 -1.55 29.08
C LYS A 494 -18.16 -2.01 27.68
N ARG A 495 -18.00 -1.09 26.72
CA ARG A 495 -17.59 -1.43 25.34
C ARG A 495 -16.13 -1.91 25.30
N MET A 496 -15.29 -1.42 26.20
CA MET A 496 -13.88 -1.83 26.35
C MET A 496 -13.69 -3.06 27.25
N ALA A 497 -14.74 -3.62 27.85
CA ALA A 497 -14.64 -4.82 28.68
C ALA A 497 -14.10 -6.02 27.87
N ILE A 498 -13.34 -6.91 28.53
CA ILE A 498 -12.70 -8.07 27.89
C ILE A 498 -13.71 -8.90 27.11
N ALA A 499 -14.83 -9.28 27.75
CA ALA A 499 -15.88 -10.10 27.13
C ALA A 499 -16.41 -9.56 25.78
N ASN A 500 -16.39 -8.23 25.59
CA ASN A 500 -16.86 -7.57 24.37
C ASN A 500 -15.77 -7.38 23.30
N ASN A 501 -14.55 -7.89 23.56
CA ASN A 501 -13.35 -7.71 22.74
C ASN A 501 -12.54 -9.02 22.58
N MET A 502 -13.21 -10.18 22.65
CA MET A 502 -12.58 -11.51 22.53
C MET A 502 -12.70 -12.13 21.13
N THR A 503 -13.31 -11.45 20.16
CA THR A 503 -13.66 -12.04 18.86
C THR A 503 -12.41 -12.48 18.10
N PHE A 504 -11.40 -11.61 18.02
CA PHE A 504 -10.15 -11.94 17.32
C PHE A 504 -9.40 -13.08 18.03
N PHE A 505 -9.32 -13.03 19.36
CA PHE A 505 -8.61 -14.05 20.13
C PHE A 505 -9.29 -15.42 20.00
N ASN A 506 -10.62 -15.46 20.09
CA ASN A 506 -11.40 -16.68 19.90
C ASN A 506 -11.19 -17.29 18.50
N GLN A 507 -11.05 -16.45 17.46
CA GLN A 507 -10.69 -16.94 16.13
C GLN A 507 -9.28 -17.55 16.11
N CYS A 508 -8.30 -16.95 16.81
CA CYS A 508 -6.96 -17.52 16.93
C CYS A 508 -7.00 -18.88 17.62
N LEU A 509 -7.64 -18.99 18.78
CA LEU A 509 -7.75 -20.24 19.53
C LEU A 509 -8.51 -21.35 18.77
N LYS A 510 -9.38 -20.98 17.82
CA LYS A 510 -10.12 -21.93 16.97
C LYS A 510 -9.32 -22.37 15.73
N ARG A 511 -8.59 -21.45 15.10
CA ARG A 511 -7.93 -21.68 13.81
C ARG A 511 -6.52 -22.24 13.94
N PHE A 512 -5.78 -21.86 14.98
CA PHE A 512 -4.45 -22.41 15.20
C PHE A 512 -4.53 -23.81 15.81
N PRO A 513 -3.69 -24.77 15.36
CA PRO A 513 -3.70 -26.13 15.91
C PRO A 513 -3.35 -26.19 17.40
N LYS A 514 -2.43 -25.33 17.85
CA LYS A 514 -1.92 -25.28 19.23
C LYS A 514 -1.64 -23.83 19.63
N VAL A 515 -2.12 -23.44 20.81
CA VAL A 515 -1.77 -22.17 21.46
C VAL A 515 -1.21 -22.48 22.84
N CYS A 516 0.02 -22.05 23.11
CA CYS A 516 0.71 -22.27 24.38
C CYS A 516 0.82 -20.93 25.11
N PHE A 517 0.61 -20.92 26.41
CA PHE A 517 0.79 -19.75 27.27
C PHE A 517 1.98 -20.00 28.19
N SER A 518 2.93 -19.08 28.19
CA SER A 518 4.20 -19.16 28.94
C SER A 518 4.52 -17.80 29.55
N VAL A 519 5.27 -17.75 30.65
CA VAL A 519 5.71 -16.47 31.27
C VAL A 519 6.81 -15.80 30.44
N GLY A 520 7.65 -16.58 29.77
CA GLY A 520 8.72 -16.10 28.91
C GLY A 520 8.99 -17.03 27.73
N GLN A 521 9.83 -16.58 26.80
CA GLN A 521 10.12 -17.30 25.56
C GLN A 521 10.73 -18.69 25.80
N ASP A 522 11.62 -18.78 26.78
CA ASP A 522 12.32 -20.02 27.13
C ASP A 522 11.63 -20.80 28.26
N SER A 523 10.44 -20.36 28.69
CA SER A 523 9.69 -20.99 29.78
C SER A 523 8.70 -22.05 29.26
N ASP A 524 8.59 -23.14 30.01
CA ASP A 524 7.56 -24.15 29.76
C ASP A 524 6.14 -23.55 29.86
N PRO A 525 5.18 -24.07 29.08
CA PRO A 525 3.84 -23.52 29.05
C PRO A 525 3.02 -23.98 30.26
N TYR A 526 2.38 -23.03 30.94
CA TYR A 526 1.45 -23.31 32.04
C TYR A 526 0.04 -23.68 31.56
N LEU A 527 -0.32 -23.25 30.34
CA LEU A 527 -1.59 -23.61 29.69
C LEU A 527 -1.36 -23.93 28.21
N ILE A 528 -1.95 -25.01 27.73
CA ILE A 528 -1.97 -25.33 26.31
C ILE A 528 -3.42 -25.53 25.86
N VAL A 529 -3.85 -24.73 24.88
CA VAL A 529 -5.15 -24.85 24.24
C VAL A 529 -4.99 -25.51 22.87
N ARG A 530 -5.78 -26.57 22.65
CA ARG A 530 -5.94 -27.26 21.36
C ARG A 530 -7.40 -27.22 20.96
N GLN A 531 -7.78 -26.13 20.29
CA GLN A 531 -9.14 -25.88 19.79
C GLN A 531 -10.22 -26.03 20.87
N LYS A 532 -10.83 -27.22 20.98
CA LYS A 532 -11.91 -27.54 21.94
C LYS A 532 -11.43 -28.07 23.30
N THR A 533 -10.14 -28.38 23.42
CA THR A 533 -9.54 -28.96 24.63
C THR A 533 -8.44 -28.07 25.18
N TYR A 534 -8.15 -28.19 26.47
CA TYR A 534 -6.98 -27.59 27.08
C TYR A 534 -6.30 -28.55 28.06
N THR A 535 -5.02 -28.32 28.30
CA THR A 535 -4.20 -29.03 29.30
C THR A 535 -3.46 -28.01 30.13
N LEU A 536 -3.23 -28.31 31.41
CA LEU A 536 -2.46 -27.51 32.35
C LEU A 536 -1.17 -28.25 32.71
N PRO A 537 -0.07 -28.06 31.97
CA PRO A 537 1.20 -28.72 32.30
C PRO A 537 1.76 -28.25 33.65
N ASP A 538 1.49 -26.98 34.02
CA ASP A 538 1.83 -26.42 35.32
C ASP A 538 0.60 -25.71 35.93
N PRO A 539 -0.23 -26.45 36.69
CA PRO A 539 -1.40 -25.88 37.35
C PRO A 539 -1.05 -24.82 38.40
N THR A 540 0.07 -24.97 39.10
CA THR A 540 0.50 -24.01 40.13
C THR A 540 0.85 -22.67 39.52
N LEU A 541 1.59 -22.67 38.41
CA LEU A 541 1.89 -21.44 37.69
C LEU A 541 0.63 -20.85 37.05
N PHE A 542 -0.30 -21.68 36.56
CA PHE A 542 -1.57 -21.20 36.05
C PHE A 542 -2.38 -20.47 37.14
N ASP A 543 -2.48 -21.03 38.35
CA ASP A 543 -3.16 -20.40 39.48
C ASP A 543 -2.50 -19.07 39.88
N GLN A 544 -1.17 -18.98 39.84
CA GLN A 544 -0.44 -17.72 40.05
C GLN A 544 -0.82 -16.66 39.00
N GLN A 545 -0.97 -17.05 37.73
CA GLN A 545 -1.41 -16.10 36.69
C GLN A 545 -2.85 -15.61 36.90
N LEU A 546 -3.71 -16.38 37.60
CA LEU A 546 -5.07 -15.97 37.95
C LEU A 546 -5.13 -14.98 39.12
N GLU A 547 -4.01 -14.71 39.81
CA GLU A 547 -3.94 -13.63 40.81
C GLU A 547 -4.13 -12.25 40.16
N ASP A 548 -3.76 -12.08 38.88
CA ASP A 548 -4.13 -10.89 38.10
C ASP A 548 -5.63 -10.95 37.75
N PRO A 549 -6.47 -10.02 38.26
CA PRO A 549 -7.90 -10.00 38.00
C PRO A 549 -8.24 -9.92 36.50
N THR A 550 -7.38 -9.28 35.70
CA THR A 550 -7.53 -9.14 34.25
C THR A 550 -7.36 -10.48 33.57
N LEU A 551 -6.30 -11.21 33.91
CA LEU A 551 -6.01 -12.53 33.37
C LEU A 551 -7.05 -13.55 33.82
N LYS A 552 -7.53 -13.45 35.07
CA LYS A 552 -8.62 -14.29 35.57
C LYS A 552 -9.87 -14.20 34.69
N ILE A 553 -10.37 -12.98 34.46
CA ILE A 553 -11.54 -12.76 33.60
C ILE A 553 -11.27 -13.27 32.18
N LEU A 554 -10.06 -13.04 31.64
CA LEU A 554 -9.68 -13.49 30.31
C LEU A 554 -9.67 -15.02 30.19
N PHE A 555 -9.07 -15.73 31.14
CA PHE A 555 -9.02 -17.19 31.13
C PHE A 555 -10.39 -17.81 31.39
N GLU A 556 -11.25 -17.22 32.21
CA GLU A 556 -12.66 -17.65 32.34
C GLU A 556 -13.36 -17.63 30.97
N GLN A 557 -13.19 -16.55 30.19
CA GLN A 557 -13.76 -16.46 28.83
C GLN A 557 -13.15 -17.49 27.86
N ILE A 558 -11.88 -17.83 28.01
CA ILE A 558 -11.20 -18.84 27.17
C ILE A 558 -11.68 -20.24 27.55
N LEU A 559 -11.78 -20.56 28.83
CA LEU A 559 -11.99 -21.94 29.27
C LEU A 559 -13.47 -22.35 29.30
N ILE A 560 -14.43 -21.39 29.37
CA ILE A 560 -15.87 -21.67 29.48
C ILE A 560 -16.42 -22.62 28.39
N ASN A 561 -15.83 -22.61 27.20
CA ASN A 561 -16.25 -23.43 26.05
C ASN A 561 -15.29 -24.61 25.76
N ARG A 562 -14.44 -24.99 26.71
CA ARG A 562 -13.37 -25.98 26.50
C ARG A 562 -13.34 -27.03 27.59
N ILE A 563 -12.97 -28.24 27.20
CA ILE A 563 -12.91 -29.41 28.09
C ILE A 563 -11.45 -29.63 28.51
N LEU A 564 -11.22 -29.79 29.81
CA LEU A 564 -9.92 -30.17 30.36
C LEU A 564 -9.61 -31.61 29.92
N ARG A 565 -8.40 -31.84 29.41
CA ARG A 565 -7.94 -33.14 28.93
C ARG A 565 -6.91 -33.76 29.84
#